data_AF-A0A1S1Y2A1-F1
#
_entry.id   AF-A0A1S1Y2A1-F1
#
_cell.length_a   1.000
_cell.length_b   1.000
_cell.length_c   1.000
_cell.angle_alpha   90.00
_cell.angle_beta   90.00
_cell.angle_gamma   90.00
#
_symmetry.space_group_name_H-M   'P 1'
#
loop_
_entity.id
_entity.type
_entity.pdbx_description
1 polymer ?
#
loop_
_entity_poly.entity_id
_entity_poly.type
_entity_poly.pdbx_seq_one_letter_code
_entity_poly.pdbx_strand_id
1 'polypeptide(L)'
;MLKKLSIVAGFCWLHAPLQAATLGDLQSLPSAIQDCLDEADCSVVDQSDFDLAGIAAFRYQAGTFDGYLLRYSLIAPSAAVDISDYPVLNLQEAAAQAQINESTPLAGTVWLKLASRYGTGGGSAALYFEHVTPVDKSVLMHLGDTTYPDVLNFQLNDQALAAGGAYRSVALNSEGSVEAGDLVADEPLLVCISEGCGTYQALHLVGVNYAWDGANWVLQFAADDMQRELYMENLTYNGALGYEYHNRDYYVGSVPLPAAGGLCLVGLAWLGGLARRGAAAA
;
A
#
# COMPACT_ATOMS: atom_id res chain seq x y z
N MET A 1 -49.59 -22.71 -36.54
CA MET A 1 -48.13 -22.84 -36.73
C MET A 1 -47.50 -21.47 -36.60
N LEU A 2 -46.97 -21.12 -35.42
CA LEU A 2 -46.07 -19.99 -35.24
C LEU A 2 -44.88 -20.50 -34.42
N LYS A 3 -43.70 -20.52 -35.04
CA LYS A 3 -42.43 -20.88 -34.42
C LYS A 3 -42.07 -19.80 -33.40
N LYS A 4 -41.97 -20.17 -32.11
CA LYS A 4 -41.39 -19.30 -31.08
C LYS A 4 -39.87 -19.29 -31.29
N LEU A 5 -39.33 -18.12 -31.66
CA LEU A 5 -37.89 -17.86 -31.66
C LEU A 5 -37.48 -17.59 -30.20
N SER A 6 -36.78 -18.52 -29.57
CA SER A 6 -36.09 -18.27 -28.30
C SER A 6 -34.80 -17.50 -28.60
N ILE A 7 -34.77 -16.22 -28.25
CA ILE A 7 -33.53 -15.43 -28.23
C ILE A 7 -32.81 -15.81 -26.94
N VAL A 8 -31.73 -16.58 -27.09
CA VAL A 8 -30.74 -16.79 -26.02
C VAL A 8 -30.08 -15.44 -25.78
N ALA A 9 -30.45 -14.76 -24.69
CA ALA A 9 -29.72 -13.61 -24.21
C ALA A 9 -28.33 -14.11 -23.74
N GLY A 10 -27.33 -13.91 -24.60
CA GLY A 10 -25.94 -14.18 -24.28
C GLY A 10 -25.52 -13.29 -23.12
N PHE A 11 -25.38 -13.90 -21.94
CA PHE A 11 -24.63 -13.34 -20.83
C PHE A 11 -23.18 -13.16 -21.31
N CYS A 12 -22.82 -11.93 -21.70
CA CYS A 12 -21.45 -11.55 -21.99
C CYS A 12 -20.73 -11.40 -20.65
N TRP A 13 -20.31 -12.53 -20.07
CA TRP A 13 -19.29 -12.54 -19.03
C TRP A 13 -17.97 -12.15 -19.70
N LEU A 14 -17.65 -10.86 -19.73
CA LEU A 14 -16.29 -10.37 -19.95
C LEU A 14 -15.48 -10.70 -18.69
N HIS A 15 -15.12 -11.97 -18.52
CA HIS A 15 -13.92 -12.31 -17.77
C HIS A 15 -12.76 -11.83 -18.64
N ALA A 16 -12.29 -10.59 -18.42
CA ALA A 16 -10.90 -10.33 -18.74
C ALA A 16 -10.11 -11.43 -18.03
N PRO A 17 -9.26 -12.21 -18.73
CA PRO A 17 -8.43 -13.17 -18.03
C PRO A 17 -7.61 -12.36 -17.03
N LEU A 18 -7.81 -12.63 -15.74
CA LEU A 18 -6.86 -12.28 -14.68
C LEU A 18 -5.60 -13.07 -15.03
N GLN A 19 -4.77 -12.50 -15.90
CA GLN A 19 -3.48 -13.06 -16.22
C GLN A 19 -2.61 -12.76 -15.00
N ALA A 20 -2.06 -13.80 -14.38
CA ALA A 20 -1.11 -13.64 -13.29
C ALA A 20 0.00 -12.69 -13.73
N ALA A 21 0.32 -11.71 -12.87
CA ALA A 21 1.50 -10.91 -13.04
C ALA A 21 2.73 -11.81 -13.01
N THR A 22 3.73 -11.45 -13.81
CA THR A 22 5.08 -11.98 -13.65
C THR A 22 5.92 -11.00 -12.85
N LEU A 23 6.96 -11.49 -12.16
CA LEU A 23 7.94 -10.62 -11.50
C LEU A 23 8.54 -9.67 -12.53
N GLY A 24 8.82 -10.19 -13.73
CA GLY A 24 9.43 -9.43 -14.82
C GLY A 24 10.94 -9.46 -14.68
N ASP A 25 11.53 -8.31 -14.34
CA ASP A 25 12.97 -8.17 -14.12
C ASP A 25 13.32 -8.38 -12.64
N LEU A 26 14.35 -9.18 -12.35
CA LEU A 26 14.88 -9.36 -11.00
C LEU A 26 15.36 -8.04 -10.39
N GLN A 27 15.79 -7.09 -11.22
CA GLN A 27 16.19 -5.75 -10.77
C GLN A 27 15.03 -4.94 -10.17
N SER A 28 13.78 -5.36 -10.36
CA SER A 28 12.61 -4.73 -9.73
C SER A 28 12.35 -5.18 -8.30
N LEU A 29 13.03 -6.24 -7.83
CA LEU A 29 12.97 -6.69 -6.45
C LEU A 29 13.82 -5.77 -5.56
N PRO A 30 13.54 -5.69 -4.25
CA PRO A 30 14.45 -5.06 -3.30
C PRO A 30 15.82 -5.75 -3.29
N SER A 31 16.90 -5.00 -3.12
CA SER A 31 18.28 -5.45 -3.12
C SER A 31 18.52 -6.61 -2.15
N ALA A 32 18.00 -6.51 -0.93
CA ALA A 32 18.07 -7.59 0.06
C ALA A 32 17.41 -8.90 -0.39
N ILE A 33 16.41 -8.84 -1.28
CA ILE A 33 15.79 -10.02 -1.88
C ILE A 33 16.62 -10.51 -3.07
N GLN A 34 17.20 -9.60 -3.87
CA GLN A 34 18.11 -9.97 -4.96
C GLN A 34 19.35 -10.71 -4.43
N ASP A 35 20.02 -10.15 -3.42
CA ASP A 35 21.20 -10.75 -2.79
C ASP A 35 20.89 -12.15 -2.25
N CYS A 36 19.73 -12.30 -1.59
CA CYS A 36 19.27 -13.58 -1.07
C CYS A 36 18.97 -14.63 -2.16
N LEU A 37 18.51 -14.20 -3.36
CA LEU A 37 18.34 -15.08 -4.51
C LEU A 37 19.69 -15.47 -5.12
N ASP A 38 20.62 -14.51 -5.22
CA ASP A 38 21.97 -14.72 -5.75
C ASP A 38 22.81 -15.67 -4.88
N GLU A 39 22.64 -15.59 -3.55
CA GLU A 39 23.23 -16.50 -2.57
C GLU A 39 22.49 -17.85 -2.46
N ALA A 40 21.34 -17.99 -3.13
CA ALA A 40 20.45 -19.15 -3.08
C ALA A 40 19.89 -19.48 -1.67
N ASP A 41 19.77 -18.47 -0.81
CA ASP A 41 19.22 -18.56 0.53
C ASP A 41 17.69 -18.40 0.58
N CYS A 42 17.10 -17.92 -0.53
CA CYS A 42 15.66 -17.88 -0.72
C CYS A 42 15.22 -18.18 -2.15
N SER A 43 13.91 -18.23 -2.33
CA SER A 43 13.27 -18.36 -3.64
C SER A 43 12.05 -17.46 -3.72
N VAL A 44 11.78 -16.93 -4.92
CA VAL A 44 10.55 -16.20 -5.28
C VAL A 44 9.94 -16.91 -6.49
N VAL A 45 8.65 -17.19 -6.46
CA VAL A 45 7.93 -17.74 -7.61
C VAL A 45 7.65 -16.62 -8.61
N ASP A 46 8.02 -16.83 -9.88
CA ASP A 46 7.89 -15.82 -10.94
C ASP A 46 6.43 -15.42 -11.23
N GLN A 47 5.49 -16.35 -11.13
CA GLN A 47 4.07 -16.10 -11.34
C GLN A 47 3.38 -15.73 -10.03
N SER A 48 2.58 -14.66 -10.07
CA SER A 48 1.81 -14.21 -8.91
C SER A 48 0.61 -15.12 -8.61
N ASP A 49 0.33 -15.35 -7.34
CA ASP A 49 -0.90 -16.01 -6.87
C ASP A 49 -2.11 -15.04 -6.86
N PHE A 50 -1.84 -13.74 -6.83
CA PHE A 50 -2.83 -12.66 -6.82
C PHE A 50 -2.31 -11.50 -7.66
N ASP A 51 -3.16 -10.94 -8.51
CA ASP A 51 -2.89 -9.72 -9.27
C ASP A 51 -4.20 -8.92 -9.42
N LEU A 52 -4.23 -7.72 -8.82
CA LEU A 52 -5.36 -6.81 -8.92
C LEU A 52 -4.94 -5.36 -8.77
N ALA A 53 -5.35 -4.52 -9.72
CA ALA A 53 -5.29 -3.05 -9.62
C ALA A 53 -3.90 -2.44 -9.31
N GLY A 54 -2.81 -3.17 -9.60
CA GLY A 54 -1.44 -2.73 -9.33
C GLY A 54 -0.81 -3.40 -8.09
N ILE A 55 -1.52 -4.35 -7.47
CA ILE A 55 -1.06 -5.21 -6.39
C ILE A 55 -0.81 -6.61 -6.96
N ALA A 56 0.40 -7.15 -6.77
CA ALA A 56 0.71 -8.52 -7.17
C ALA A 56 1.42 -9.28 -6.04
N ALA A 57 0.98 -10.51 -5.73
CA ALA A 57 1.57 -11.31 -4.65
C ALA A 57 2.34 -12.52 -5.20
N PHE A 58 3.63 -12.59 -4.88
CA PHE A 58 4.53 -13.65 -5.31
C PHE A 58 4.94 -14.50 -4.11
N ARG A 59 4.88 -15.82 -4.23
CA ARG A 59 5.31 -16.71 -3.14
C ARG A 59 6.80 -16.52 -2.88
N TYR A 60 7.16 -16.43 -1.61
CA TYR A 60 8.53 -16.25 -1.17
C TYR A 60 8.86 -17.17 0.00
N GLN A 61 10.01 -17.82 -0.08
CA GLN A 61 10.50 -18.76 0.93
C GLN A 61 11.96 -18.48 1.24
N ALA A 62 12.31 -18.40 2.52
CA ALA A 62 13.68 -18.16 2.99
C ALA A 62 13.92 -18.90 4.30
N GLY A 63 14.75 -19.95 4.30
CA GLY A 63 14.93 -20.81 5.47
C GLY A 63 13.59 -21.38 5.98
N THR A 64 13.17 -20.96 7.18
CA THR A 64 11.88 -21.35 7.79
C THR A 64 10.73 -20.39 7.48
N PHE A 65 11.03 -19.24 6.86
CA PHE A 65 10.00 -18.29 6.42
C PHE A 65 9.27 -18.82 5.18
N ASP A 66 7.94 -18.81 5.25
CA ASP A 66 7.05 -19.09 4.12
C ASP A 66 5.98 -18.01 4.05
N GLY A 67 5.82 -17.39 2.88
CA GLY A 67 4.92 -16.26 2.74
C GLY A 67 4.90 -15.64 1.35
N TYR A 68 4.67 -14.35 1.32
CA TYR A 68 4.46 -13.58 0.10
C TYR A 68 5.29 -12.30 0.09
N LEU A 69 5.79 -11.95 -1.10
CA LEU A 69 6.22 -10.61 -1.46
C LEU A 69 5.10 -9.97 -2.28
N LEU A 70 4.50 -8.92 -1.74
CA LEU A 70 3.47 -8.14 -2.39
C LEU A 70 4.10 -6.92 -3.05
N ARG A 71 3.99 -6.81 -4.37
CA ARG A 71 4.35 -5.62 -5.14
C ARG A 71 3.17 -4.67 -5.21
N TYR A 72 3.37 -3.44 -4.79
CA TYR A 72 2.38 -2.36 -4.90
C TYR A 72 2.87 -1.28 -5.85
N SER A 73 2.09 -0.99 -6.89
CA SER A 73 2.30 0.18 -7.75
C SER A 73 1.70 1.43 -7.09
N LEU A 74 2.52 2.46 -6.88
CA LEU A 74 2.04 3.72 -6.33
C LEU A 74 1.19 4.48 -7.34
N ILE A 75 0.10 5.07 -6.84
CA ILE A 75 -0.82 5.91 -7.61
C ILE A 75 -0.95 7.29 -6.97
N ALA A 76 -1.40 8.27 -7.74
CA ALA A 76 -1.81 9.55 -7.17
C ALA A 76 -2.95 9.34 -6.14
N PRO A 77 -2.93 10.03 -4.98
CA PRO A 77 -2.11 11.20 -4.65
C PRO A 77 -0.86 10.88 -3.80
N SER A 78 -0.18 9.74 -4.01
CA SER A 78 1.07 9.44 -3.29
C SER A 78 2.03 10.61 -3.38
N ALA A 79 2.47 11.12 -2.22
CA ALA A 79 3.26 12.33 -2.14
C ALA A 79 4.04 12.39 -0.82
N ALA A 80 5.17 13.10 -0.86
CA ALA A 80 5.90 13.55 0.30
C ALA A 80 5.75 15.07 0.45
N VAL A 81 5.75 15.55 1.69
CA VAL A 81 5.74 16.96 2.04
C VAL A 81 6.81 17.15 3.10
N ASP A 82 7.70 18.11 2.91
CA ASP A 82 8.77 18.44 3.83
C ASP A 82 8.79 19.95 4.03
N ILE A 83 8.55 20.38 5.27
CA ILE A 83 8.66 21.78 5.67
C ILE A 83 9.57 21.88 6.89
N SER A 84 10.62 22.66 6.75
CA SER A 84 11.47 23.14 7.85
C SER A 84 11.51 24.66 7.91
N ASP A 85 11.59 25.21 9.12
CA ASP A 85 11.85 26.63 9.40
C ASP A 85 10.81 27.64 8.84
N TYR A 86 9.55 27.24 8.70
CA TYR A 86 8.51 28.15 8.21
C TYR A 86 7.94 29.05 9.33
N PRO A 87 7.83 30.37 9.13
CA PRO A 87 7.22 31.27 10.11
C PRO A 87 5.70 31.18 10.04
N VAL A 88 5.11 30.11 10.58
CA VAL A 88 3.64 29.92 10.62
C VAL A 88 3.11 30.04 12.04
N LEU A 89 1.91 30.61 12.18
CA LEU A 89 1.29 30.91 13.48
C LEU A 89 0.66 29.68 14.15
N ASN A 90 0.35 28.61 13.39
CA ASN A 90 -0.13 27.32 13.93
C ASN A 90 0.09 26.14 12.97
N LEU A 91 0.04 24.91 13.53
CA LEU A 91 0.26 23.64 12.81
C LEU A 91 -0.75 23.38 11.68
N GLN A 92 -1.99 23.82 11.84
CA GLN A 92 -3.07 23.51 10.89
C GLN A 92 -2.96 24.35 9.61
N GLU A 93 -2.59 25.63 9.73
CA GLU A 93 -2.31 26.52 8.60
C GLU A 93 -1.06 26.08 7.84
N ALA A 94 -0.03 25.65 8.56
CA ALA A 94 1.20 25.15 7.99
C ALA A 94 0.95 23.87 7.16
N ALA A 95 0.24 22.87 7.71
CA ALA A 95 -0.11 21.64 6.99
C ALA A 95 -0.94 21.91 5.73
N ALA A 96 -1.89 22.84 5.78
CA ALA A 96 -2.71 23.20 4.62
C ALA A 96 -1.90 23.89 3.50
N GLN A 97 -0.95 24.76 3.86
CA GLN A 97 -0.09 25.43 2.88
C GLN A 97 0.93 24.46 2.28
N ALA A 98 1.45 23.53 3.10
CA ALA A 98 2.42 22.51 2.74
C ALA A 98 1.93 21.57 1.65
N GLN A 99 0.70 21.07 1.81
CA GLN A 99 0.07 20.16 0.86
C GLN A 99 -0.09 20.78 -0.54
N ILE A 100 -0.12 22.10 -0.66
CA ILE A 100 -0.37 22.81 -1.93
C ILE A 100 0.93 23.22 -2.63
N ASN A 101 1.94 23.66 -1.88
CA ASN A 101 3.13 24.29 -2.46
C ASN A 101 4.40 23.44 -2.40
N GLU A 102 4.49 22.48 -1.46
CA GLU A 102 5.72 21.74 -1.15
C GLU A 102 5.52 20.22 -1.25
N SER A 103 4.42 19.78 -1.88
CA SER A 103 4.19 18.36 -2.16
C SER A 103 5.06 17.86 -3.33
N THR A 104 5.87 16.85 -3.08
CA THR A 104 6.62 16.10 -4.07
C THR A 104 5.87 14.80 -4.41
N PRO A 105 5.37 14.62 -5.64
CA PRO A 105 4.68 13.39 -6.03
C PRO A 105 5.62 12.18 -5.95
N LEU A 106 5.12 11.08 -5.38
CA LEU A 106 5.82 9.80 -5.30
C LEU A 106 5.27 8.84 -6.36
N ALA A 107 6.17 8.10 -7.00
CA ALA A 107 5.85 7.10 -8.02
C ALA A 107 6.78 5.88 -7.89
N GLY A 108 6.43 4.78 -8.56
CA GLY A 108 7.22 3.55 -8.55
C GLY A 108 6.54 2.44 -7.76
N THR A 109 7.33 1.57 -7.13
CA THR A 109 6.81 0.38 -6.45
C THR A 109 7.31 0.24 -5.03
N VAL A 110 6.41 -0.16 -4.14
CA VAL A 110 6.70 -0.58 -2.78
C VAL A 110 6.51 -2.09 -2.68
N TRP A 111 7.39 -2.78 -1.96
CA TRP A 111 7.26 -4.21 -1.72
C TRP A 111 6.97 -4.50 -0.26
N LEU A 112 6.04 -5.39 0.02
CA LEU A 112 5.73 -5.84 1.38
C LEU A 112 5.98 -7.33 1.51
N LYS A 113 6.77 -7.72 2.50
CA LYS A 113 7.00 -9.12 2.90
C LYS A 113 6.10 -9.46 4.08
N LEU A 114 5.24 -10.46 3.89
CA LEU A 114 4.32 -11.01 4.89
C LEU A 114 4.42 -12.52 4.94
N ALA A 115 4.28 -13.11 6.14
CA ALA A 115 4.20 -14.56 6.26
C ALA A 115 2.84 -15.07 5.77
N SER A 116 2.78 -16.31 5.25
CA SER A 116 1.50 -16.93 4.88
C SER A 116 0.63 -17.20 6.11
N ARG A 117 1.28 -17.35 7.27
CA ARG A 117 0.66 -17.61 8.57
C ARG A 117 1.43 -16.94 9.69
N TYR A 118 0.72 -16.38 10.66
CA TYR A 118 1.27 -15.95 11.95
C TYR A 118 0.65 -16.76 13.09
N GLY A 119 1.47 -17.11 14.08
CA GLY A 119 0.99 -17.72 15.32
C GLY A 119 0.31 -16.71 16.23
N THR A 120 -0.07 -17.14 17.45
CA THR A 120 -0.52 -16.24 18.51
C THR A 120 0.55 -15.22 18.86
N GLY A 121 0.17 -13.95 18.97
CA GLY A 121 1.08 -12.83 19.21
C GLY A 121 1.64 -12.21 17.92
N GLY A 122 1.35 -12.80 16.76
CA GLY A 122 1.71 -12.25 15.46
C GLY A 122 3.16 -12.51 15.04
N GLY A 123 3.79 -11.58 14.33
CA GLY A 123 5.17 -11.75 13.87
C GLY A 123 5.70 -10.64 12.97
N SER A 124 6.93 -10.83 12.49
CA SER A 124 7.66 -9.83 11.71
C SER A 124 7.16 -9.70 10.26
N ALA A 125 7.28 -8.48 9.74
CA ALA A 125 7.02 -8.10 8.36
C ALA A 125 8.00 -6.99 7.96
N ALA A 126 8.14 -6.77 6.65
CA ALA A 126 9.06 -5.77 6.12
C ALA A 126 8.48 -5.05 4.91
N LEU A 127 8.62 -3.73 4.85
CA LEU A 127 8.17 -2.88 3.74
C LEU A 127 9.39 -2.24 3.08
N TYR A 128 9.56 -2.40 1.78
CA TYR A 128 10.74 -1.94 1.03
C TYR A 128 10.37 -0.80 0.08
N PHE A 129 11.20 0.24 0.06
CA PHE A 129 10.94 1.49 -0.66
C PHE A 129 11.95 1.81 -1.77
N GLU A 130 12.95 0.95 -2.01
CA GLU A 130 14.07 1.19 -2.94
C GLU A 130 13.67 1.68 -4.34
N HIS A 131 12.50 1.25 -4.82
CA HIS A 131 11.99 1.54 -6.16
C HIS A 131 10.97 2.69 -6.18
N VAL A 132 10.95 3.53 -5.14
CA VAL A 132 10.13 4.74 -5.07
C VAL A 132 10.95 5.95 -5.55
N THR A 133 10.31 6.79 -6.35
CA THR A 133 10.91 7.99 -6.95
C THR A 133 10.04 9.23 -6.71
N PRO A 134 10.65 10.41 -6.48
CA PRO A 134 12.10 10.61 -6.26
C PRO A 134 12.57 9.91 -4.98
N VAL A 135 13.86 9.52 -4.97
CA VAL A 135 14.52 9.02 -3.76
C VAL A 135 14.66 10.21 -2.83
N ASP A 136 13.70 10.36 -1.92
CA ASP A 136 13.70 11.44 -0.97
C ASP A 136 14.50 11.06 0.28
N LYS A 137 15.54 11.84 0.55
CA LYS A 137 16.54 11.55 1.58
C LYS A 137 16.28 12.25 2.90
N SER A 138 15.27 13.12 2.99
CA SER A 138 14.88 13.72 4.26
C SER A 138 13.86 12.82 4.95
N VAL A 139 14.09 12.60 6.25
CA VAL A 139 13.33 11.83 7.25
C VAL A 139 13.57 10.32 7.31
N LEU A 140 14.75 9.96 7.81
CA LEU A 140 14.77 9.31 9.11
C LEU A 140 15.55 10.21 10.06
N MET A 141 14.90 10.82 11.05
CA MET A 141 15.64 11.24 12.23
C MET A 141 15.91 10.01 13.11
N HIS A 142 16.68 9.05 12.61
CA HIS A 142 17.48 8.25 13.53
C HIS A 142 18.53 9.21 14.11
N LEU A 143 18.80 9.10 15.41
CA LEU A 143 19.78 9.93 16.11
C LEU A 143 21.16 9.86 15.41
N GLY A 144 21.39 10.74 14.43
CA GLY A 144 22.64 10.83 13.67
C GLY A 144 22.78 9.94 12.44
N ASP A 145 21.73 9.27 11.95
CA ASP A 145 21.82 8.51 10.68
C ASP A 145 21.31 9.37 9.52
N THR A 146 22.13 9.53 8.49
CA THR A 146 21.79 10.23 7.24
C THR A 146 21.32 9.27 6.14
N THR A 147 21.12 8.00 6.48
CA THR A 147 20.81 6.93 5.54
C THR A 147 19.37 6.50 5.77
N TYR A 148 18.51 6.71 4.76
CA TYR A 148 17.12 6.23 4.76
C TYR A 148 17.11 4.70 4.76
N PRO A 149 16.18 4.00 5.44
CA PRO A 149 16.19 2.57 5.43
C PRO A 149 15.40 2.16 4.19
N ASP A 150 16.10 1.59 3.23
CA ASP A 150 15.46 0.99 2.05
C ASP A 150 14.40 -0.08 2.42
N VAL A 151 14.39 -0.50 3.70
CA VAL A 151 13.46 -1.42 4.34
C VAL A 151 12.98 -0.93 5.72
N LEU A 152 11.68 -0.92 5.94
CA LEU A 152 11.04 -0.76 7.25
C LEU A 152 10.68 -2.14 7.81
N ASN A 153 11.32 -2.54 8.92
CA ASN A 153 11.00 -3.80 9.61
C ASN A 153 10.08 -3.53 10.80
N PHE A 154 9.01 -4.31 10.92
CA PHE A 154 8.01 -4.14 11.99
C PHE A 154 7.37 -5.48 12.35
N GLN A 155 6.59 -5.47 13.42
CA GLN A 155 5.82 -6.60 13.92
C GLN A 155 4.33 -6.28 13.84
N LEU A 156 3.57 -7.23 13.34
CA LEU A 156 2.11 -7.23 13.36
C LEU A 156 1.67 -8.07 14.54
N ASN A 157 0.97 -7.48 15.51
CA ASN A 157 0.37 -8.22 16.62
C ASN A 157 -1.03 -8.78 16.25
N ASP A 158 -1.66 -9.52 17.16
CA ASP A 158 -2.99 -10.10 16.91
C ASP A 158 -4.07 -9.03 16.60
N GLN A 159 -3.99 -7.87 17.25
CA GLN A 159 -4.93 -6.77 17.04
C GLN A 159 -4.75 -6.16 15.64
N ALA A 160 -3.51 -5.98 15.20
CA ALA A 160 -3.19 -5.47 13.89
C ALA A 160 -3.60 -6.42 12.77
N LEU A 161 -3.35 -7.73 12.96
CA LEU A 161 -3.76 -8.76 12.01
C LEU A 161 -5.29 -8.82 11.88
N ALA A 162 -6.01 -8.70 13.00
CA ALA A 162 -7.47 -8.64 13.01
C ALA A 162 -8.04 -7.39 12.32
N ALA A 163 -7.35 -6.25 12.48
CA ALA A 163 -7.76 -4.97 11.90
C ALA A 163 -7.36 -4.79 10.43
N GLY A 164 -6.48 -5.66 9.90
CA GLY A 164 -5.92 -5.51 8.56
C GLY A 164 -4.88 -4.40 8.45
N GLY A 165 -4.20 -4.05 9.55
CA GLY A 165 -3.23 -2.97 9.59
C GLY A 165 -2.71 -2.68 10.98
N ALA A 166 -1.62 -1.94 11.08
CA ALA A 166 -0.99 -1.53 12.34
C ALA A 166 -0.69 -0.02 12.29
N TYR A 167 -0.63 0.62 13.45
CA TYR A 167 -0.24 2.03 13.55
C TYR A 167 0.55 2.27 14.83
N ARG A 168 1.28 3.38 14.88
CA ARG A 168 1.98 3.90 16.06
C ARG A 168 1.89 5.41 16.08
N SER A 169 1.64 5.97 17.25
CA SER A 169 1.74 7.41 17.51
C SER A 169 2.61 7.64 18.73
N VAL A 170 3.56 8.57 18.62
CA VAL A 170 4.43 8.99 19.72
C VAL A 170 4.36 10.51 19.84
N ALA A 171 4.14 11.03 21.04
CA ALA A 171 4.19 12.46 21.33
C ALA A 171 5.10 12.72 22.53
N LEU A 172 5.94 13.76 22.46
CA LEU A 172 6.82 14.14 23.56
C LEU A 172 6.28 15.39 24.26
N ASN A 173 5.99 15.27 25.56
CA ASN A 173 5.52 16.37 26.41
C ASN A 173 6.44 16.54 27.63
N SER A 174 6.14 17.53 28.48
CA SER A 174 6.91 17.81 29.70
C SER A 174 6.89 16.68 30.75
N GLU A 175 5.98 15.72 30.64
CA GLU A 175 5.88 14.53 31.51
C GLU A 175 6.63 13.31 30.93
N GLY A 176 7.03 13.36 29.66
CA GLY A 176 7.74 12.29 28.96
C GLY A 176 7.12 11.94 27.61
N SER A 177 7.49 10.77 27.07
CA SER A 177 6.93 10.25 25.82
C SER A 177 5.62 9.52 26.08
N VAL A 178 4.58 9.87 25.33
CA VAL A 178 3.31 9.12 25.25
C VAL A 178 3.31 8.34 23.95
N GLU A 179 3.12 7.03 24.04
CA GLU A 179 3.07 6.14 22.88
C GLU A 179 1.75 5.35 22.86
N ALA A 180 1.17 5.16 21.67
CA ALA A 180 -0.01 4.33 21.45
C ALA A 180 0.03 3.65 20.08
N GLY A 181 -0.64 2.49 19.98
CA GLY A 181 -0.80 1.75 18.73
C GLY A 181 -0.34 0.29 18.82
N ASP A 182 -0.42 -0.40 17.69
CA ASP A 182 -0.18 -1.84 17.54
C ASP A 182 1.06 -2.18 16.70
N LEU A 183 1.66 -1.17 16.07
CA LEU A 183 2.88 -1.30 15.29
C LEU A 183 4.08 -1.31 16.24
N VAL A 184 4.67 -2.49 16.42
CA VAL A 184 5.88 -2.68 17.21
C VAL A 184 7.05 -2.83 16.25
N ALA A 185 8.16 -2.16 16.49
CA ALA A 185 9.38 -2.36 15.71
C ALA A 185 10.56 -2.48 16.65
N ASP A 186 11.55 -3.28 16.23
CA ASP A 186 12.74 -3.57 17.04
C ASP A 186 13.57 -2.29 17.27
N GLU A 187 13.51 -1.34 16.33
CA GLU A 187 14.01 0.04 16.49
C GLU A 187 12.86 1.06 16.34
N PRO A 188 12.92 2.21 17.02
CA PRO A 188 11.91 3.26 16.86
C PRO A 188 11.89 3.77 15.41
N LEU A 189 10.88 3.33 14.66
CA LEU A 189 10.67 3.68 13.25
C LEU A 189 10.64 5.19 12.99
N LEU A 190 10.14 5.94 13.97
CA LEU A 190 10.27 7.39 14.08
C LEU A 190 10.71 7.76 15.47
N VAL A 191 11.70 8.65 15.55
CA VAL A 191 12.17 9.20 16.82
C VAL A 191 11.57 10.59 17.00
N CYS A 192 11.03 10.83 18.20
CA CYS A 192 10.53 12.13 18.60
C CYS A 192 11.35 12.62 19.80
N ILE A 193 12.21 13.62 19.57
CA ILE A 193 13.29 13.97 20.53
C ILE A 193 13.12 15.31 21.25
N SER A 194 12.17 16.15 20.82
CA SER A 194 11.98 17.51 21.35
C SER A 194 10.57 17.71 21.90
N GLU A 195 10.41 18.40 23.03
CA GLU A 195 9.08 18.67 23.59
C GLU A 195 8.21 19.41 22.56
N GLY A 196 6.96 18.96 22.38
CA GLY A 196 6.07 19.49 21.34
C GLY A 196 6.25 18.83 19.97
N CYS A 197 7.10 17.80 19.87
CA CYS A 197 7.12 16.89 18.73
C CYS A 197 6.01 15.82 18.87
N GLY A 198 5.43 15.44 17.72
CA GLY A 198 4.55 14.30 17.57
C GLY A 198 4.84 13.57 16.27
N THR A 199 4.87 12.24 16.32
CA THR A 199 5.02 11.35 15.18
C THR A 199 3.83 10.40 15.10
N TYR A 200 3.47 10.03 13.88
CA TYR A 200 2.42 9.08 13.57
C TYR A 200 2.83 8.24 12.37
N GLN A 201 2.65 6.94 12.47
CA GLN A 201 2.81 5.99 11.39
C GLN A 201 1.61 5.08 11.32
N ALA A 202 1.13 4.83 10.12
CA ALA A 202 0.11 3.83 9.85
C ALA A 202 0.54 2.97 8.67
N LEU A 203 0.30 1.68 8.80
CA LEU A 203 0.45 0.69 7.76
C LEU A 203 -0.85 -0.08 7.63
N HIS A 204 -1.35 -0.21 6.42
CA HIS A 204 -2.51 -1.02 6.15
C HIS A 204 -2.16 -2.16 5.19
N LEU A 205 -2.77 -3.32 5.41
CA LEU A 205 -2.56 -4.51 4.62
C LEU A 205 -3.48 -4.47 3.39
N VAL A 206 -3.15 -3.66 2.40
CA VAL A 206 -4.03 -3.44 1.25
C VAL A 206 -4.07 -4.67 0.33
N GLY A 207 -5.27 -5.12 -0.05
CA GLY A 207 -5.48 -6.28 -0.93
C GLY A 207 -5.26 -7.63 -0.26
N VAL A 208 -4.97 -7.66 1.04
CA VAL A 208 -4.88 -8.87 1.85
C VAL A 208 -5.51 -8.68 3.22
N ASN A 209 -5.91 -9.78 3.84
CA ASN A 209 -6.38 -9.80 5.21
C ASN A 209 -5.91 -11.09 5.89
N TYR A 210 -6.07 -11.15 7.21
CA TYR A 210 -5.82 -12.36 7.97
C TYR A 210 -7.10 -12.87 8.60
N ALA A 211 -7.34 -14.18 8.48
CA ALA A 211 -8.43 -14.85 9.16
C ALA A 211 -7.88 -15.79 10.22
N TRP A 212 -8.47 -15.76 11.40
CA TRP A 212 -8.14 -16.67 12.49
C TRP A 212 -8.74 -18.07 12.23
N ASP A 213 -7.91 -19.12 12.18
CA ASP A 213 -8.36 -20.49 11.95
C ASP A 213 -8.58 -21.32 13.23
N GLY A 214 -8.37 -20.70 14.40
CA GLY A 214 -8.41 -21.36 15.71
C GLY A 214 -7.03 -21.55 16.34
N ALA A 215 -5.95 -21.49 15.56
CA ALA A 215 -4.57 -21.61 16.04
C ALA A 215 -3.62 -20.57 15.44
N ASN A 216 -3.89 -20.12 14.21
CA ASN A 216 -3.05 -19.18 13.48
C ASN A 216 -3.91 -18.13 12.75
N TRP A 217 -3.30 -16.97 12.52
CA TRP A 217 -3.73 -16.02 11.51
C TRP A 217 -3.27 -16.52 10.15
N VAL A 218 -4.19 -16.71 9.21
CA VAL A 218 -3.89 -17.20 7.86
C VAL A 218 -4.17 -16.10 6.85
N LEU A 219 -3.19 -15.81 6.00
CA LEU A 219 -3.32 -14.80 4.95
C LEU A 219 -4.40 -15.20 3.94
N GLN A 220 -5.23 -14.22 3.57
CA GLN A 220 -6.25 -14.30 2.54
C GLN A 220 -6.09 -13.11 1.59
N PHE A 221 -6.37 -13.32 0.31
CA PHE A 221 -6.39 -12.25 -0.67
C PHE A 221 -7.77 -11.59 -0.68
N ALA A 222 -7.80 -10.26 -0.55
CA ALA A 222 -9.02 -9.46 -0.47
C ALA A 222 -9.21 -8.68 -1.78
N ALA A 223 -9.81 -9.32 -2.78
CA ALA A 223 -10.04 -8.72 -4.10
C ALA A 223 -11.11 -7.61 -4.10
N ASP A 224 -11.91 -7.53 -3.04
CA ASP A 224 -12.93 -6.50 -2.80
C ASP A 224 -12.47 -5.42 -1.81
N ASP A 225 -11.19 -5.43 -1.42
CA ASP A 225 -10.63 -4.38 -0.59
C ASP A 225 -10.71 -3.02 -1.31
N MET A 226 -11.23 -2.03 -0.59
CA MET A 226 -11.41 -0.66 -1.08
C MET A 226 -10.38 0.29 -0.48
N GLN A 227 -9.56 -0.18 0.47
CA GLN A 227 -8.49 0.59 1.08
C GLN A 227 -7.42 0.92 0.05
N ARG A 228 -6.84 2.11 0.15
CA ARG A 228 -5.83 2.60 -0.81
C ARG A 228 -4.57 3.11 -0.14
N GLU A 229 -4.65 3.57 1.09
CA GLU A 229 -3.48 4.05 1.82
C GLU A 229 -2.72 2.83 2.36
N LEU A 230 -1.57 2.53 1.76
CA LEU A 230 -0.69 1.44 2.17
C LEU A 230 0.13 1.82 3.39
N TYR A 231 0.72 3.02 3.36
CA TYR A 231 1.60 3.52 4.40
C TYR A 231 1.46 5.03 4.52
N MET A 232 1.44 5.52 5.75
CA MET A 232 1.46 6.93 6.09
C MET A 232 2.49 7.17 7.18
N GLU A 233 3.21 8.27 7.06
CA GLU A 233 4.12 8.78 8.06
C GLU A 233 3.91 10.28 8.22
N ASN A 234 3.83 10.73 9.46
CA ASN A 234 3.72 12.13 9.81
C ASN A 234 4.67 12.45 10.97
N LEU A 235 5.46 13.51 10.82
CA LEU A 235 6.21 14.15 11.90
C LEU A 235 5.76 15.60 11.98
N THR A 236 5.48 16.05 13.19
CA THR A 236 5.21 17.43 13.50
C THR A 236 6.07 17.85 14.66
N TYR A 237 6.60 19.07 14.61
CA TYR A 237 7.23 19.71 15.75
C TYR A 237 6.88 21.18 15.76
N ASN A 238 6.41 21.63 16.92
CA ASN A 238 6.12 23.03 17.17
C ASN A 238 6.79 23.44 18.48
N GLY A 239 7.99 24.01 18.37
CA GLY A 239 8.78 24.43 19.52
C GLY A 239 9.33 25.84 19.39
N ALA A 240 10.02 26.28 20.43
CA ALA A 240 10.56 27.64 20.51
C ALA A 240 11.58 27.98 19.40
N LEU A 241 12.15 26.97 18.75
CA LEU A 241 13.18 27.10 17.72
C LEU A 241 12.63 27.06 16.29
N GLY A 242 11.34 26.78 16.10
CA GLY A 242 10.75 26.71 14.77
C GLY A 242 9.63 25.69 14.65
N TYR A 243 9.17 25.59 13.41
CA TYR A 243 8.16 24.64 12.97
C TYR A 243 8.79 23.62 12.02
N GLU A 244 8.43 22.37 12.19
CA GLU A 244 8.82 21.27 11.31
C GLU A 244 7.60 20.38 11.04
N TYR A 245 7.39 20.05 9.77
CA TYR A 245 6.32 19.15 9.34
C TYR A 245 6.77 18.31 8.17
N HIS A 246 6.73 17.01 8.38
CA HIS A 246 7.01 16.04 7.35
C HIS A 246 5.83 15.09 7.24
N ASN A 247 5.41 14.82 6.02
CA ASN A 247 4.35 13.87 5.75
C ASN A 247 4.71 13.02 4.53
N ARG A 248 4.42 11.73 4.59
CA ARG A 248 4.48 10.85 3.43
C ARG A 248 3.25 9.99 3.39
N ASP A 249 2.60 9.98 2.23
CA ASP A 249 1.46 9.12 1.99
C ASP A 249 1.73 8.24 0.78
N TYR A 250 1.57 6.94 0.96
CA TYR A 250 1.72 5.93 -0.09
C TYR A 250 0.35 5.35 -0.40
N TYR A 251 -0.19 5.75 -1.55
CA TYR A 251 -1.47 5.27 -2.06
C TYR A 251 -1.27 4.25 -3.18
N VAL A 252 -2.06 3.19 -3.12
CA VAL A 252 -2.04 2.07 -4.06
C VAL A 252 -3.44 1.83 -4.62
N GLY A 253 -3.51 1.24 -5.80
CA GLY A 253 -4.77 0.85 -6.41
C GLY A 253 -5.23 -0.51 -5.91
N SER A 254 -6.37 -0.59 -5.24
CA SER A 254 -7.10 -1.84 -4.98
C SER A 254 -8.37 -1.95 -5.83
N VAL A 255 -8.87 -0.82 -6.32
CA VAL A 255 -10.15 -0.75 -7.05
C VAL A 255 -9.91 -1.03 -8.53
N PRO A 256 -10.48 -2.10 -9.11
CA PRO A 256 -10.49 -2.26 -10.56
C PRO A 256 -11.18 -1.03 -11.16
N LEU A 257 -10.44 -0.25 -11.94
CA LEU A 257 -11.01 0.86 -12.71
C LEU A 257 -12.27 0.33 -13.41
N PRO A 258 -13.46 0.94 -13.22
CA PRO A 258 -14.68 0.52 -13.91
C PRO A 258 -14.60 0.93 -15.39
N ALA A 259 -13.64 0.38 -16.13
CA ALA A 259 -13.39 0.70 -17.53
C ALA A 259 -14.18 -0.21 -18.48
N ALA A 260 -14.75 -1.33 -18.03
CA ALA A 260 -15.50 -2.24 -18.91
C ALA A 260 -17.03 -2.10 -18.84
N GLY A 261 -17.60 -1.75 -17.68
CA GLY A 261 -19.07 -1.66 -17.51
C GLY A 261 -19.72 -0.50 -18.28
N GLY A 262 -19.03 0.65 -18.34
CA GLY A 262 -19.51 1.82 -19.09
C GLY A 262 -19.50 1.62 -20.61
N LEU A 263 -18.54 0.86 -21.14
CA LEU A 263 -18.41 0.59 -22.58
C LEU A 263 -19.45 -0.40 -23.10
N CYS A 264 -19.91 -1.35 -22.28
CA CYS A 264 -20.98 -2.28 -22.66
C CYS A 264 -22.35 -1.58 -22.83
N LEU A 265 -22.63 -0.55 -22.03
CA LEU A 265 -23.90 0.20 -22.13
C LEU A 265 -23.95 1.12 -23.37
N VAL A 266 -22.82 1.72 -23.76
CA VAL A 266 -22.74 2.52 -24.99
C VAL A 266 -22.84 1.64 -26.25
N GLY A 267 -22.27 0.45 -26.22
CA GLY A 267 -22.38 -0.54 -27.31
C GLY A 267 -23.82 -1.04 -27.55
N LEU A 268 -24.59 -1.27 -26.47
CA LEU A 268 -25.99 -1.68 -26.56
C LEU A 268 -26.91 -0.56 -27.06
N ALA A 269 -26.62 0.70 -26.74
CA ALA A 269 -27.38 1.85 -27.26
C ALA A 269 -27.21 2.05 -28.78
N TRP A 270 -26.01 1.76 -29.31
CA TRP A 270 -25.72 1.86 -30.74
C TRP A 270 -26.39 0.77 -31.58
N LEU A 271 -26.47 -0.47 -31.07
CA LEU A 271 -27.17 -1.56 -31.75
C LEU A 271 -28.70 -1.38 -31.73
N GLY A 272 -29.26 -0.81 -30.64
CA GLY A 272 -30.68 -0.45 -30.56
C GLY A 272 -31.10 0.67 -31.51
N GLY A 273 -30.21 1.63 -31.80
CA GLY A 273 -30.46 2.73 -32.74
C GLY A 273 -30.45 2.33 -34.22
N LEU A 274 -29.60 1.36 -34.60
CA LEU A 274 -29.52 0.86 -35.98
C LEU A 274 -30.67 -0.10 -36.33
N ALA A 275 -31.12 -0.94 -35.38
CA ALA A 275 -32.29 -1.82 -35.59
C ALA A 275 -33.58 -1.02 -35.85
N ARG A 276 -33.72 0.19 -35.28
CA ARG A 276 -34.85 1.08 -35.56
C ARG A 276 -34.80 1.79 -36.91
N ARG A 277 -33.63 1.89 -37.55
CA ARG A 277 -33.50 2.47 -38.91
C ARG A 277 -33.67 1.45 -40.04
N GLY A 278 -33.47 0.16 -39.75
CA GLY A 278 -33.73 -0.93 -40.70
C GLY A 278 -35.20 -1.37 -40.79
N ALA A 279 -36.00 -1.14 -39.74
CA ALA A 279 -37.42 -1.51 -39.71
C ALA A 279 -38.39 -0.44 -40.28
N ALA A 280 -37.86 0.70 -40.76
CA ALA A 280 -38.65 1.76 -41.41
C ALA A 280 -38.52 1.74 -42.96
N ALA A 281 -37.93 0.69 -43.52
CA ALA A 281 -37.85 0.46 -44.97
C ALA A 281 -38.16 -1.01 -45.28
N ALA A 282 -39.43 -1.40 -45.06
CA ALA A 282 -40.06 -2.58 -45.63
C ALA A 282 -41.55 -2.28 -45.84
#